data_AF-A0A7J4TAD9-F1
#
_entry.id   AF-A0A7J4TAD9-F1
#
_cell.length_a   1.000
_cell.length_b   1.000
_cell.length_c   1.000
_cell.angle_alpha   90.00
_cell.angle_beta   90.00
_cell.angle_gamma   90.00
#
_symmetry.space_group_name_H-M   'P 1'
#
loop_
_entity.id
_entity.type
_entity.pdbx_description
1 polymer ?
#
loop_
_entity_poly.entity_id
_entity_poly.type
_entity_poly.pdbx_seq_one_letter_code
_entity_poly.pdbx_strand_id
1 'polypeptide(L)'
;MPNPLCHHRAAVLVLVMTMLLLPAVAAERYYVLGLTSKQGAFAVDSLNVEDVPGVIEQPTGEGYTVSVLSAARQRLSSASYDLTLPELLLLYIPYEESGEYISVSNAQHEVLLEIPLDRYVQLPPKEQSAEQPRQLASVNGSHEEPQETVAA
;
A
#
# COMPACT_ATOMS: atom_id res chain seq x y z
N MET A 1 32.59 -18.02 -43.91
CA MET A 1 31.16 -18.27 -43.61
C MET A 1 30.96 -18.09 -42.11
N PRO A 2 30.36 -16.98 -41.63
CA PRO A 2 30.14 -16.78 -40.20
C PRO A 2 28.95 -17.61 -39.70
N ASN A 3 29.13 -18.31 -38.59
CA ASN A 3 28.16 -19.21 -37.97
C ASN A 3 26.94 -18.43 -37.44
N PRO A 4 25.70 -18.77 -37.84
CA PRO A 4 24.48 -18.09 -37.39
C PRO A 4 24.11 -18.40 -35.93
N LEU A 5 24.75 -19.39 -35.29
CA LEU A 5 24.46 -19.78 -33.89
C LEU A 5 24.91 -18.75 -32.83
N CYS A 6 25.80 -17.81 -33.16
CA CYS A 6 26.28 -16.81 -32.19
C CYS A 6 25.25 -15.71 -31.90
N HIS A 7 24.37 -15.39 -32.85
CA HIS A 7 23.43 -14.27 -32.71
C HIS A 7 22.22 -14.59 -31.84
N HIS A 8 21.79 -15.86 -31.82
CA HIS A 8 20.62 -16.28 -31.03
C HIS A 8 20.89 -16.30 -29.52
N ARG A 9 22.11 -16.69 -29.10
CA ARG A 9 22.48 -16.70 -27.67
C ARG A 9 22.66 -15.28 -27.12
N ALA A 10 23.20 -14.35 -27.91
CA ALA A 10 23.26 -12.93 -27.55
C ALA A 10 21.85 -12.31 -27.50
N ALA A 11 21.00 -12.65 -28.47
CA ALA A 11 19.55 -12.43 -28.53
C ALA A 11 18.84 -12.60 -27.18
N VAL A 12 18.93 -13.83 -26.69
CA VAL A 12 18.24 -14.29 -25.48
C VAL A 12 18.85 -13.69 -24.22
N LEU A 13 20.17 -13.51 -24.17
CA LEU A 13 20.85 -12.99 -22.98
C LEU A 13 20.61 -11.49 -22.78
N VAL A 14 20.49 -10.72 -23.87
CA VAL A 14 20.06 -9.31 -23.82
C VAL A 14 18.59 -9.22 -23.39
N LEU A 15 17.71 -10.11 -23.86
CA LEU A 15 16.30 -10.12 -23.48
C LEU A 15 16.06 -10.53 -22.01
N VAL A 16 16.88 -11.43 -21.48
CA VAL A 16 16.86 -11.80 -20.04
C VAL A 16 17.42 -10.67 -19.18
N MET A 17 18.47 -9.97 -19.62
CA MET A 17 19.02 -8.81 -18.91
C MET A 17 18.08 -7.61 -18.93
N THR A 18 17.37 -7.35 -20.04
CA THR A 18 16.36 -6.28 -20.09
C THR A 18 15.09 -6.62 -19.30
N MET A 19 14.70 -7.90 -19.22
CA MET A 19 13.64 -8.37 -18.32
C MET A 19 14.00 -8.23 -16.83
N LEU A 20 15.28 -8.36 -16.48
CA LEU A 20 15.81 -8.10 -15.13
C LEU A 20 15.97 -6.62 -14.77
N LEU A 21 15.83 -5.72 -15.76
CA LEU A 21 15.89 -4.26 -15.62
C LEU A 21 14.51 -3.61 -15.70
N LEU A 22 13.41 -4.37 -15.74
CA LEU A 22 12.11 -3.77 -15.44
C LEU A 22 12.23 -3.17 -14.03
N PRO A 23 11.90 -1.88 -13.84
CA PRO A 23 11.83 -1.33 -12.50
C PRO A 23 10.81 -2.19 -11.77
N ALA A 24 11.27 -2.97 -10.79
CA ALA A 24 10.37 -3.45 -9.76
C ALA A 24 9.68 -2.18 -9.28
N VAL A 25 8.37 -2.08 -9.55
CA VAL A 25 7.59 -0.91 -9.18
C VAL A 25 7.73 -0.83 -7.67
N ALA A 26 8.60 0.05 -7.19
CA ALA A 26 8.91 0.15 -5.77
C ALA A 26 7.60 0.52 -5.08
N ALA A 27 7.15 -0.32 -4.17
CA ALA A 27 6.00 0.00 -3.35
C ALA A 27 6.42 1.05 -2.32
N GLU A 28 5.70 2.15 -2.27
CA GLU A 28 5.88 3.22 -1.29
C GLU A 28 4.80 3.12 -0.22
N ARG A 29 5.14 3.49 1.01
CA ARG A 29 4.23 3.40 2.14
C ARG A 29 3.43 4.69 2.28
N TYR A 30 2.11 4.56 2.46
CA TYR A 30 1.21 5.69 2.63
C TYR A 30 0.28 5.46 3.82
N TYR A 31 -0.11 6.55 4.49
CA TYR A 31 -1.35 6.58 5.27
C TYR A 31 -2.52 6.67 4.29
N VAL A 32 -3.44 5.71 4.37
CA VAL A 32 -4.67 5.67 3.59
C VAL A 32 -5.81 6.10 4.50
N LEU A 33 -6.24 7.35 4.33
CA LEU A 33 -7.24 8.01 5.18
C LEU A 33 -8.56 8.15 4.43
N GLY A 34 -9.60 7.48 4.92
CA GLY A 34 -10.98 7.69 4.52
C GLY A 34 -11.62 8.79 5.37
N LEU A 35 -12.06 9.88 4.73
CA LEU A 35 -12.82 10.96 5.36
C LEU A 35 -14.24 11.02 4.80
N THR A 36 -15.21 11.21 5.69
CA THR A 36 -16.57 11.60 5.30
C THR A 36 -16.77 13.07 5.59
N SER A 37 -17.25 13.84 4.60
CA SER A 37 -17.59 15.25 4.76
C SER A 37 -19.11 15.43 4.81
N LYS A 38 -19.60 16.09 5.87
CA LYS A 38 -21.02 16.44 6.01
C LYS A 38 -21.16 17.88 6.51
N GLN A 39 -21.70 18.76 5.66
CA GLN A 39 -21.97 20.16 6.00
C GLN A 39 -20.74 20.93 6.52
N GLY A 40 -19.55 20.63 5.99
CA GLY A 40 -18.29 21.28 6.41
C GLY A 40 -17.64 20.68 7.66
N ALA A 41 -18.24 19.64 8.25
CA ALA A 41 -17.58 18.83 9.27
C ALA A 41 -16.97 17.57 8.64
N PHE A 42 -15.77 17.21 9.08
CA PHE A 42 -15.08 15.99 8.68
C PHE A 42 -15.15 14.94 9.79
N ALA A 43 -15.38 13.70 9.39
CA ALA A 43 -15.24 12.54 10.25
C ALA A 43 -14.24 11.55 9.63
N VAL A 44 -13.45 10.92 10.48
CA VAL A 44 -12.58 9.80 10.07
C VAL A 44 -13.44 8.55 9.94
N ASP A 45 -13.49 7.99 8.74
CA ASP A 45 -14.14 6.71 8.47
C ASP A 45 -13.16 5.56 8.67
N SER A 46 -11.96 5.69 8.09
CA SER A 46 -10.90 4.68 8.15
C SER A 46 -9.52 5.32 8.08
N LEU A 47 -8.52 4.69 8.69
CA LEU A 47 -7.13 5.10 8.58
C LEU A 47 -6.23 3.87 8.70
N ASN A 48 -5.54 3.54 7.61
CA ASN A 48 -4.62 2.41 7.51
C ASN A 48 -3.25 2.86 7.02
N VAL A 49 -2.26 1.97 7.11
CA VAL A 49 -0.97 2.12 6.45
C VAL A 49 -0.82 1.00 5.42
N GLU A 50 -0.57 1.38 4.18
CA GLU A 50 -0.50 0.44 3.06
C GLU A 50 0.76 0.69 2.23
N ASP A 51 1.36 -0.39 1.73
CA ASP A 51 2.44 -0.33 0.74
C ASP A 51 1.77 -0.33 -0.65
N VAL A 52 1.77 0.83 -1.31
CA VAL A 52 1.11 1.03 -2.60
C VAL A 52 2.15 0.95 -3.72
N PRO A 53 1.96 0.12 -4.76
CA PRO A 53 2.89 0.04 -5.87
C PRO A 53 2.89 1.33 -6.70
N GLY A 54 4.05 1.97 -6.80
CA GLY A 54 4.25 3.17 -7.61
C GLY A 54 4.15 4.46 -6.79
N VAL A 55 4.44 5.59 -7.46
CA VAL A 55 4.37 6.91 -6.84
C VAL A 55 2.99 7.48 -7.09
N ILE A 56 2.29 7.85 -6.01
CA ILE A 56 1.03 8.58 -6.11
C ILE A 56 1.36 10.06 -6.24
N GLU A 57 1.00 10.66 -7.36
CA GLU A 57 1.06 12.11 -7.49
C GLU A 57 0.06 12.72 -6.49
N GLN A 58 0.58 13.51 -5.56
CA GLN A 58 -0.28 14.20 -4.62
C GLN A 58 -1.13 15.21 -5.39
N PRO A 59 -2.44 15.25 -5.14
CA PRO A 59 -3.30 16.23 -5.79
C PRO A 59 -2.81 17.63 -5.45
N THR A 60 -2.82 18.51 -6.44
CA THR A 60 -2.67 19.95 -6.24
C THR A 60 -4.06 20.54 -6.09
N GLY A 61 -4.71 20.25 -4.96
CA GLY A 61 -6.00 20.84 -4.63
C GLY A 61 -5.84 22.21 -3.96
N GLU A 62 -6.84 23.07 -4.08
CA GLU A 62 -6.94 24.29 -3.28
C GLU A 62 -8.01 24.12 -2.19
N GLY A 63 -7.76 24.66 -0.99
CA GLY A 63 -8.79 24.82 0.04
C GLY A 63 -8.50 24.13 1.37
N TYR A 64 -7.86 22.96 1.37
CA TYR A 64 -7.50 22.25 2.60
C TYR A 64 -6.07 21.75 2.56
N THR A 65 -5.40 21.79 3.71
CA THR A 65 -4.05 21.27 3.88
C THR A 65 -4.11 20.11 4.85
N VAL A 66 -3.57 18.97 4.44
CA VAL A 66 -3.36 17.82 5.31
C VAL A 66 -1.87 17.73 5.60
N SER A 67 -1.51 17.73 6.87
CA SER A 67 -0.13 17.66 7.35
C SER A 67 0.07 16.47 8.25
N VAL A 68 1.22 15.81 8.12
CA VAL A 68 1.72 14.87 9.13
C VAL A 68 2.61 15.64 10.11
N LEU A 69 2.32 15.52 11.39
CA LEU A 69 3.03 16.20 12.47
C LEU A 69 3.75 15.20 13.37
N SER A 70 4.93 15.57 13.85
CA SER A 70 5.62 14.84 14.92
C SER A 70 4.97 15.07 16.30
N ALA A 71 5.46 14.36 17.32
CA ALA A 71 5.12 14.56 18.73
C ALA A 71 5.21 16.03 19.18
N ALA A 72 6.28 16.70 18.72
CA ALA A 72 6.57 18.10 19.02
C ALA A 72 5.75 19.08 18.17
N ARG A 73 4.74 18.58 17.42
CA ARG A 73 3.89 19.34 16.51
C ARG A 73 4.66 20.01 15.36
N GLN A 74 5.83 19.46 15.02
CA GLN A 74 6.58 19.90 13.84
C GLN A 74 6.01 19.23 12.59
N ARG A 75 5.78 20.00 11.54
CA ARG A 75 5.31 19.48 10.25
C ARG A 75 6.42 18.67 9.59
N LEU A 76 6.14 17.40 9.33
CA LEU A 76 7.03 16.46 8.64
C LEU A 76 6.73 16.46 7.14
N SER A 77 5.46 16.35 6.79
CA SER A 77 4.97 16.42 5.42
C SER A 77 3.66 17.19 5.35
N SER A 78 3.33 17.69 4.17
CA SER A 78 2.09 18.43 3.93
C SER A 78 1.71 18.40 2.47
N ALA A 79 0.40 18.31 2.23
CA ALA A 79 -0.21 18.25 0.91
C ALA A 79 -1.54 18.99 0.91
N SER A 80 -1.93 19.53 -0.24
CA SER A 80 -3.17 20.30 -0.37
C SER A 80 -4.23 19.50 -1.13
N TYR A 81 -5.41 19.41 -0.57
CA TYR A 81 -6.51 18.63 -1.12
C TYR A 81 -7.75 19.49 -1.29
N ASP A 82 -8.50 19.23 -2.36
CA ASP A 82 -9.86 19.72 -2.48
C ASP A 82 -10.80 18.74 -1.78
N LEU A 83 -11.29 19.12 -0.61
CA LEU A 83 -12.22 18.32 0.20
C LEU A 83 -13.67 18.80 0.07
N THR A 84 -14.01 19.58 -0.96
CA THR A 84 -15.35 20.17 -1.14
C THR A 84 -16.38 19.21 -1.77
N LEU A 85 -15.95 18.02 -2.20
CA LEU A 85 -16.82 17.02 -2.80
C LEU A 85 -17.59 16.23 -1.72
N PRO A 86 -18.88 15.93 -1.93
CA PRO A 86 -19.71 15.28 -0.94
C PRO A 86 -19.49 13.76 -0.96
N GLU A 87 -19.64 13.13 0.21
CA GLU A 87 -19.72 11.68 0.45
C GLU A 87 -18.46 11.04 1.04
N LEU A 88 -17.45 10.65 0.27
CA LEU A 88 -16.28 9.94 0.81
C LEU A 88 -15.00 10.35 0.07
N LEU A 89 -13.99 10.73 0.84
CA LEU A 89 -12.68 11.16 0.33
C LEU A 89 -11.63 10.17 0.79
N LEU A 90 -10.95 9.54 -0.17
CA LEU A 90 -9.81 8.67 0.09
C LEU A 90 -8.52 9.45 -0.17
N LEU A 91 -7.75 9.65 0.90
CA LEU A 91 -6.53 10.44 0.88
C LEU A 91 -5.32 9.52 1.05
N TYR A 92 -4.37 9.64 0.13
CA TYR A 92 -3.06 9.02 0.24
C TYR A 92 -2.08 10.08 0.73
N ILE A 93 -1.58 9.88 1.95
CA ILE A 93 -0.68 10.82 2.62
C ILE A 93 0.66 10.10 2.80
N PRO A 94 1.80 10.70 2.42
CA PRO A 94 3.09 10.06 2.57
C PRO A 94 3.33 9.57 4.00
N TYR A 95 3.80 8.33 4.13
CA TYR A 95 4.12 7.78 5.43
C TYR A 95 5.39 8.44 5.99
N GLU A 96 5.26 8.98 7.19
CA GLU A 96 6.37 9.53 7.97
C GLU A 96 6.54 8.66 9.22
N GLU A 97 7.71 8.02 9.37
CA GLU A 97 7.99 7.11 10.50
C GLU A 97 7.92 7.82 11.86
N SER A 98 8.25 9.11 11.90
CA SER A 98 8.14 9.95 13.10
C SER A 98 6.80 10.68 13.23
N GLY A 99 5.82 10.36 12.37
CA GLY A 99 4.49 10.96 12.42
C GLY A 99 3.70 10.47 13.61
N GLU A 100 3.07 11.40 14.34
CA GLU A 100 2.16 11.10 15.45
C GLU A 100 0.75 11.63 15.23
N TYR A 101 0.59 12.65 14.39
CA TYR A 101 -0.73 13.23 14.11
C TYR A 101 -0.89 13.48 12.62
N ILE A 102 -2.09 13.25 12.09
CA ILE A 102 -2.55 13.89 10.87
C ILE A 102 -3.44 15.07 11.24
N SER A 103 -3.12 16.25 10.71
CA SER A 103 -3.91 17.47 10.90
C SER A 103 -4.50 17.90 9.57
N VAL A 104 -5.79 18.20 9.55
CA VAL A 104 -6.50 18.79 8.42
C VAL A 104 -6.87 20.22 8.77
N SER A 105 -6.43 21.18 7.96
CA SER A 105 -6.75 22.60 8.12
C SER A 105 -7.36 23.19 6.86
N ASN A 106 -8.19 24.23 6.98
CA ASN A 106 -8.68 24.99 5.83
C ASN A 106 -7.62 25.98 5.31
N ALA A 107 -7.96 26.71 4.24
CA ALA A 107 -7.11 27.76 3.64
C ALA A 107 -6.78 28.92 4.60
N GLN A 108 -7.56 29.09 5.68
CA GLN A 108 -7.30 30.08 6.72
C GLN A 108 -6.37 29.53 7.83
N HIS A 109 -5.86 28.31 7.67
CA HIS A 109 -5.04 27.59 8.66
C HIS A 109 -5.76 27.24 9.96
N GLU A 110 -7.10 27.26 9.95
CA GLU A 110 -7.90 26.75 11.06
C GLU A 110 -7.86 25.22 11.01
N VAL A 111 -7.48 24.58 12.13
CA VAL A 111 -7.46 23.13 12.27
C VAL A 111 -8.90 22.64 12.43
N LEU A 112 -9.35 21.82 11.48
CA LEU A 112 -10.70 21.27 11.45
C LEU A 112 -10.76 19.85 12.01
N LEU A 113 -9.66 19.09 11.87
CA LEU A 113 -9.56 17.71 12.33
C LEU A 113 -8.12 17.40 12.69
N GLU A 114 -7.94 16.70 13.81
CA GLU A 114 -6.65 16.19 14.24
C GLU A 114 -6.80 14.72 14.65
N ILE A 115 -5.96 13.87 14.07
CA ILE A 115 -6.05 12.42 14.16
C ILE A 115 -4.76 11.90 14.81
N PRO A 116 -4.79 11.42 16.07
CA PRO A 116 -3.63 10.81 16.71
C PRO A 116 -3.38 9.42 16.14
N LEU A 117 -2.26 9.22 15.45
CA LEU A 117 -1.97 8.03 14.65
C LEU A 117 -1.85 6.75 15.47
N ASP A 118 -1.40 6.85 16.73
CA ASP A 118 -1.26 5.73 17.68
C ASP A 118 -2.57 4.98 17.94
N ARG A 119 -3.72 5.63 17.73
CA ARG A 119 -5.05 5.03 17.96
C ARG A 119 -5.65 4.35 16.74
N TYR A 120 -5.13 4.64 15.55
CA TYR A 120 -5.77 4.22 14.30
C TYR A 120 -4.87 3.32 13.45
N VAL A 121 -3.55 3.54 13.49
CA VAL A 121 -2.63 2.73 12.73
C VAL A 121 -2.40 1.40 13.44
N GLN A 122 -3.20 0.40 13.08
CA GLN A 122 -2.79 -0.99 13.29
C GLN A 122 -1.72 -1.30 12.25
N LEU A 123 -0.45 -1.09 12.62
CA LEU A 123 0.67 -1.56 11.79
C LEU A 123 0.50 -3.07 11.62
N PRO A 124 0.31 -3.61 10.40
CA PRO A 124 0.55 -5.03 10.20
C PRO A 124 1.99 -5.31 10.66
N PRO A 125 2.25 -6.44 11.35
CA PRO A 125 3.61 -6.78 11.75
C PRO A 125 4.52 -6.69 10.54
N LYS A 126 5.66 -5.99 10.67
CA LYS A 126 6.74 -6.05 9.67
C LYS A 126 6.96 -7.53 9.37
N GLU A 127 6.59 -8.01 8.18
CA GLU A 127 7.05 -9.30 7.70
C GLU A 127 8.57 -9.16 7.48
N GLN A 128 9.34 -9.37 8.55
CA GLN A 128 10.75 -9.69 8.46
C GLN A 128 10.87 -11.18 8.12
N SER A 129 11.43 -11.45 6.93
CA SER A 129 11.93 -12.77 6.49
C SER A 129 10.84 -13.81 6.20
N ALA A 130 10.93 -14.67 5.20
CA ALA A 130 12.04 -15.03 4.35
C ALA A 130 11.48 -15.63 3.07
N GLU A 131 12.27 -15.54 2.02
CA GLU A 131 12.30 -16.53 0.96
C GLU A 131 12.35 -17.94 1.60
N GLN A 132 11.22 -18.63 1.66
CA GLN A 132 11.21 -20.09 1.82
C GLN A 132 10.06 -20.68 0.99
N PRO A 133 10.37 -21.62 0.07
CA PRO A 133 9.45 -22.04 -0.98
C PRO A 133 8.28 -22.83 -0.40
N ARG A 134 7.14 -22.72 -1.09
CA ARG A 134 5.93 -23.54 -0.91
C ARG A 134 6.31 -25.01 -0.72
N GLN A 135 6.34 -25.48 0.53
CA GLN A 135 6.17 -26.90 0.80
C GLN A 135 4.66 -27.16 0.88
N LEU A 136 4.13 -27.63 -0.24
CA LEU A 136 2.85 -28.35 -0.28
C LEU A 136 3.03 -29.67 0.49
N ALA A 137 2.69 -29.64 1.77
CA ALA A 137 2.20 -30.79 2.51
C ALA A 137 0.97 -30.26 3.24
N SER A 138 -0.18 -30.91 3.31
CA SER A 138 -0.66 -32.24 2.99
C SER A 138 -2.14 -32.15 3.40
N VAL A 139 -3.10 -32.75 2.68
CA VAL A 139 -4.29 -33.28 3.37
C VAL A 139 -4.84 -34.49 2.62
N ASN A 140 -5.01 -35.50 3.45
CA ASN A 140 -5.50 -36.85 3.30
C ASN A 140 -6.94 -36.91 2.78
N GLY A 141 -7.28 -38.00 2.08
CA GLY A 141 -8.65 -38.34 1.71
C GLY A 141 -8.81 -39.84 1.56
N SER A 142 -8.89 -40.54 2.70
CA SER A 142 -9.33 -41.94 2.77
C SER A 142 -10.71 -42.08 2.14
N HIS A 143 -10.81 -42.90 1.11
CA HIS A 143 -12.06 -43.38 0.55
C HIS A 143 -12.08 -44.89 0.73
N GLU A 144 -12.72 -45.35 1.81
CA GLU A 144 -13.11 -46.74 2.00
C GLU A 144 -14.57 -46.88 1.57
N GLU A 145 -14.81 -47.69 0.55
CA GLU A 145 -16.08 -48.35 0.22
C GLU A 145 -15.76 -49.52 -0.74
N PRO A 146 -16.60 -50.56 -0.86
CA PRO A 146 -16.88 -51.59 0.13
C PRO A 146 -16.43 -52.99 -0.36
N GLN A 147 -16.63 -53.98 0.50
CA GLN A 147 -16.31 -55.40 0.35
C GLN A 147 -16.67 -56.02 -1.02
N GLU A 148 -15.72 -56.75 -1.61
CA GLU A 148 -16.03 -57.97 -2.37
C GLU A 148 -14.91 -59.01 -2.12
N THR A 149 -15.24 -60.04 -1.34
CA THR A 149 -14.46 -61.27 -1.25
C THR A 149 -15.40 -62.40 -1.63
N VAL A 150 -15.20 -62.94 -2.84
CA VAL A 150 -15.65 -64.27 -3.20
C VAL A 150 -14.42 -65.18 -3.16
N ALA A 151 -14.43 -66.16 -2.27
CA ALA A 151 -13.56 -67.32 -2.35
C ALA A 151 -14.40 -68.57 -2.08
N ALA A 152 -14.64 -69.33 -3.14
CA ALA A 152 -14.61 -70.79 -3.17
C ALA A 152 -14.41 -71.23 -4.62
#